data_AF-A0A553AD10-F1
#
_entry.id   AF-A0A553AD10-F1
#
_cell.length_a   1.000
_cell.length_b   1.000
_cell.length_c   1.000
_cell.angle_alpha   90.00
_cell.angle_beta   90.00
_cell.angle_gamma   90.00
#
_symmetry.space_group_name_H-M   'P 1'
#
loop_
_entity.id
_entity.type
_entity.pdbx_description
1 polymer ?
#
loop_
_entity_poly.entity_id
_entity_poly.type
_entity_poly.pdbx_seq_one_letter_code
_entity_poly.pdbx_strand_id
1 'polypeptide(L)'
;RPYVQFVMGVKNAMPVDREVFDFYIHTVKRLFGADAPWCAAGIGSHQLTINDWAISSGGHARTGLEDNVRLDRDRLAPSNAALVER
;
A
#
# COMPACT_ATOMS: atom_id res chain seq x y z
N ARG A 1 -16.65 -9.87 7.47
CA ARG A 1 -15.51 -10.43 6.68
C ARG A 1 -14.25 -9.69 7.11
N PRO A 2 -13.05 -10.29 7.09
CA PRO A 2 -11.84 -9.59 7.49
C PRO A 2 -11.54 -8.44 6.53
N TYR A 3 -10.82 -7.43 7.03
CA TYR A 3 -10.22 -6.38 6.23
C TYR A 3 -8.71 -6.57 6.28
N VAL A 4 -8.09 -6.86 5.14
CA VAL A 4 -6.68 -7.27 5.08
C VAL A 4 -5.82 -6.16 4.50
N GLN A 5 -4.71 -5.82 5.16
CA GLN A 5 -3.74 -4.86 4.68
C GLN A 5 -2.46 -5.56 4.20
N PHE A 6 -2.07 -5.32 2.95
CA PHE A 6 -0.77 -5.74 2.42
C PHE A 6 0.28 -4.68 2.78
N VAL A 7 1.24 -5.03 3.63
CA VAL A 7 2.34 -4.11 4.01
C VAL A 7 3.60 -4.55 3.27
N MET A 8 4.10 -3.68 2.37
CA MET A 8 5.21 -4.01 1.46
C MET A 8 6.30 -2.94 1.48
N GLY A 9 7.55 -3.36 1.35
CA GLY A 9 8.73 -2.48 1.35
C GLY A 9 9.39 -2.29 2.72
N VAL A 10 8.92 -2.98 3.78
CA VAL A 10 9.65 -3.03 5.06
C VAL A 10 10.98 -3.74 4.84
N LYS A 11 12.09 -3.11 5.25
CA LYS A 11 13.42 -3.72 5.16
C LYS A 11 13.43 -5.08 5.89
N ASN A 12 13.90 -6.11 5.20
CA ASN A 12 13.96 -7.51 5.65
C ASN A 12 12.61 -8.25 5.75
N ALA A 13 11.51 -7.69 5.23
CA ALA A 13 10.24 -8.38 5.10
C ALA A 13 9.83 -8.53 3.62
N MET A 14 8.54 -8.41 3.30
CA MET A 14 8.05 -8.47 1.92
C MET A 14 8.49 -7.22 1.13
N PRO A 15 9.29 -7.35 0.06
CA PRO A 15 9.63 -6.23 -0.82
C PRO A 15 8.41 -5.75 -1.61
N VAL A 16 8.54 -4.60 -2.29
CA VAL A 16 7.55 -4.15 -3.28
C VAL A 16 7.77 -4.91 -4.58
N ASP A 17 6.93 -5.91 -4.79
CA ASP A 17 6.93 -6.80 -5.95
C ASP A 17 5.51 -6.90 -6.52
N ARG A 18 5.37 -6.71 -7.84
CA ARG A 18 4.04 -6.65 -8.48
C ARG A 18 3.36 -8.01 -8.55
N GLU A 19 4.13 -9.07 -8.81
CA GLU A 19 3.59 -10.43 -8.91
C GLU A 19 3.03 -10.89 -7.57
N VAL A 20 3.76 -10.63 -6.47
CA VAL A 20 3.27 -10.94 -5.12
C VAL A 20 2.05 -10.09 -4.75
N PHE A 21 2.02 -8.81 -5.13
CA PHE A 21 0.86 -7.95 -4.89
C PHE A 21 -0.41 -8.50 -5.57
N ASP A 22 -0.33 -8.85 -6.85
CA ASP A 22 -1.45 -9.43 -7.60
C ASP A 22 -1.84 -10.81 -7.01
N PHE A 23 -0.87 -11.60 -6.55
CA PHE A 23 -1.11 -12.85 -5.84
C PHE A 23 -1.82 -12.66 -4.49
N TYR A 24 -1.53 -11.60 -3.75
CA TYR A 24 -2.24 -11.27 -2.52
C TYR A 24 -3.72 -10.92 -2.77
N ILE A 25 -4.02 -10.15 -3.82
CA ILE A 25 -5.41 -9.88 -4.23
C ILE A 25 -6.13 -11.20 -4.54
N HIS A 26 -5.51 -12.06 -5.36
CA HIS A 26 -6.07 -13.38 -5.67
C HIS A 26 -6.34 -14.19 -4.39
N THR A 27 -5.37 -14.21 -3.47
CA THR A 27 -5.45 -14.99 -2.23
C THR A 27 -6.56 -14.49 -1.31
N VAL A 28 -6.70 -13.18 -1.12
CA VAL A 28 -7.80 -12.60 -0.33
C VAL A 28 -9.15 -12.97 -0.94
N LYS A 29 -9.31 -12.83 -2.27
CA LYS A 29 -10.56 -13.19 -2.95
C LYS A 29 -10.88 -14.68 -2.82
N ARG A 30 -9.87 -15.55 -2.95
CA ARG A 30 -10.03 -17.01 -2.83
C ARG A 30 -10.39 -17.45 -1.41
N LEU A 31 -9.82 -16.81 -0.38
CA LEU A 31 -10.03 -17.20 1.03
C LEU A 31 -11.26 -16.55 1.66
N PHE A 32 -11.58 -15.30 1.30
CA PHE A 32 -12.58 -14.49 2.01
C PHE A 32 -13.74 -14.03 1.11
N GLY A 33 -13.73 -14.44 -0.17
CA GLY A 33 -14.74 -14.14 -1.17
C GLY A 33 -14.36 -12.97 -2.08
N ALA A 34 -14.96 -12.91 -3.27
CA ALA A 34 -14.64 -11.93 -4.31
C ALA A 34 -14.77 -10.46 -3.85
N ASP A 35 -15.73 -10.19 -2.95
CA ASP A 35 -16.02 -8.85 -2.41
C ASP A 35 -15.34 -8.59 -1.06
N ALA A 36 -14.36 -9.40 -0.66
CA ALA A 36 -13.62 -9.15 0.58
C ALA A 36 -12.82 -7.83 0.45
N PRO A 37 -13.00 -6.88 1.37
CA PRO A 37 -12.31 -5.60 1.30
C PRO A 37 -10.84 -5.76 1.72
N TRP A 38 -9.95 -5.03 1.06
CA TRP A 38 -8.52 -5.05 1.32
C TRP A 38 -7.89 -3.68 1.03
N CYS A 39 -6.74 -3.43 1.66
CA CYS A 39 -5.91 -2.28 1.38
C CYS A 39 -4.44 -2.66 1.24
N ALA A 40 -3.62 -1.71 0.79
CA ALA A 40 -2.17 -1.86 0.80
C ALA A 40 -1.46 -0.59 1.28
N ALA A 41 -0.29 -0.78 1.87
CA ALA A 41 0.59 0.26 2.37
C ALA A 41 2.03 0.00 1.89
N GLY A 42 2.62 0.99 1.24
CA GLY A 42 4.02 0.96 0.80
C GLY A 42 4.91 1.76 1.75
N ILE A 43 6.05 1.20 2.13
CA ILE A 43 6.99 1.86 3.04
C ILE A 43 7.96 2.79 2.28
N GLY A 44 8.17 3.99 2.83
CA GLY A 44 9.12 4.97 2.34
C GLY A 44 8.85 5.40 0.89
N SER A 45 9.87 5.31 0.04
CA SER A 45 9.77 5.67 -1.39
C SER A 45 8.75 4.83 -2.17
N HIS A 46 8.29 3.72 -1.61
CA HIS A 46 7.32 2.84 -2.26
C HIS A 46 5.86 3.18 -1.97
N GLN A 47 5.58 4.16 -1.10
CA GLN A 47 4.22 4.53 -0.71
C GLN A 47 3.33 4.81 -1.93
N LEU A 48 3.78 5.66 -2.85
CA LEU A 48 3.00 6.01 -4.04
C LEU A 48 2.79 4.83 -4.97
N THR A 49 3.83 4.03 -5.20
CA THR A 49 3.75 2.86 -6.07
C THR A 49 2.68 1.88 -5.57
N ILE A 50 2.64 1.62 -4.27
CA ILE A 50 1.62 0.74 -3.68
C ILE A 50 0.24 1.40 -3.66
N ASN A 51 0.13 2.71 -3.42
CA ASN A 51 -1.13 3.44 -3.47
C ASN A 51 -1.74 3.36 -4.88
N ASP A 52 -0.94 3.62 -5.92
CA ASP A 52 -1.36 3.54 -7.32
C ASP A 52 -1.88 2.14 -7.64
N TRP A 53 -1.13 1.09 -7.25
CA TRP A 53 -1.54 -0.29 -7.48
C TRP A 53 -2.80 -0.68 -6.74
N ALA A 54 -2.96 -0.23 -5.49
CA ALA A 54 -4.15 -0.50 -4.68
C ALA A 54 -5.39 0.12 -5.30
N ILE A 55 -5.33 1.42 -5.61
CA ILE A 55 -6.44 2.18 -6.19
C ILE A 55 -6.79 1.63 -7.58
N SER A 56 -5.79 1.42 -8.45
CA SER A 56 -6.02 0.93 -9.81
C SER A 56 -6.61 -0.49 -9.85
N SER A 57 -6.39 -1.29 -8.79
CA SER A 57 -6.86 -2.67 -8.71
C SER A 57 -8.15 -2.83 -7.90
N GLY A 58 -8.78 -1.71 -7.50
CA GLY A 58 -10.07 -1.68 -6.79
C GLY A 58 -9.99 -1.96 -5.29
N GLY A 59 -8.81 -1.83 -4.68
CA GLY A 59 -8.63 -1.85 -3.23
C GLY A 59 -8.59 -0.45 -2.63
N HIS A 60 -8.22 -0.36 -1.35
CA HIS A 60 -7.99 0.91 -0.67
C HIS A 60 -6.50 1.18 -0.43
N ALA A 61 -6.11 2.44 -0.32
CA ALA A 61 -4.73 2.84 -0.05
C ALA A 61 -4.56 3.32 1.40
N ARG A 62 -3.36 3.17 1.95
CA ARG A 62 -2.94 3.77 3.22
C ARG A 62 -1.71 4.65 2.98
N THR A 63 -1.70 5.80 3.62
CA THR A 63 -0.64 6.81 3.53
C THR A 63 -0.42 7.45 4.89
N GLY A 64 0.73 8.08 5.10
CA GLY A 64 1.01 8.87 6.29
C GLY A 64 2.47 8.79 6.74
N LEU A 65 2.82 9.69 7.65
CA LEU A 65 4.17 9.85 8.19
C LEU A 65 4.67 8.61 8.94
N GLU A 66 3.78 7.71 9.36
CA GLU A 66 4.14 6.40 9.92
C GLU A 66 4.88 5.53 8.90
N ASP A 67 4.43 5.54 7.64
CA ASP A 67 4.94 4.66 6.60
C ASP A 67 6.01 5.36 5.73
N ASN A 68 5.90 6.69 5.57
CA ASN A 68 6.84 7.49 4.78
C ASN A 68 6.87 8.96 5.23
N VAL A 69 8.07 9.48 5.50
CA VAL A 69 8.28 10.87 5.96
C VAL A 69 8.67 11.84 4.82
N ARG A 70 8.63 11.41 3.56
CA ARG A 70 9.19 12.15 2.40
C ARG A 70 8.22 12.29 1.24
N LEU A 71 8.27 13.41 0.52
CA LEU A 71 7.56 13.57 -0.76
C LEU A 71 8.39 13.01 -1.93
N ASP A 72 9.71 13.07 -1.81
CA ASP A 72 10.69 12.50 -2.73
C ASP A 72 12.02 12.27 -1.99
N ARG A 73 13.08 11.96 -2.74
CA ARG A 73 14.40 11.63 -2.18
C ARG A 73 14.91 12.69 -1.20
N ASP A 74 14.68 13.97 -1.48
CA ASP A 74 15.35 15.07 -0.79
C ASP A 74 14.41 15.87 0.11
N ARG A 75 13.09 15.87 -0.17
CA ARG A 75 12.09 16.68 0.55
C ARG A 75 11.28 15.87 1.57
N LEU A 76 11.26 16.32 2.82
CA LEU A 76 10.34 15.79 3.86
C LEU A 76 8.90 16.19 3.56
N ALA A 77 7.95 15.34 3.91
CA ALA A 77 6.53 15.65 3.86
C ALA A 77 6.17 16.64 5.00
N PRO A 78 5.55 17.79 4.72
CA PRO A 78 5.26 18.79 5.73
C PRO A 78 4.10 18.41 6.66
N SER A 79 3.26 17.44 6.26
CA SER A 79 2.14 16.95 7.05
C SER A 79 1.64 15.60 6.52
N ASN A 80 0.80 14.92 7.30
CA ASN A 80 0.02 13.78 6.79
C ASN A 80 -0.90 14.19 5.64
N ALA A 81 -1.52 15.38 5.71
CA ALA A 81 -2.39 15.90 4.65
C ALA A 81 -1.67 16.02 3.31
N ALA A 82 -0.41 16.47 3.30
CA ALA A 82 0.39 16.55 2.07
C ALA A 82 0.67 15.18 1.44
N LEU A 83 0.62 14.08 2.20
CA LEU A 83 0.73 12.71 1.68
C LEU A 83 -0.63 12.13 1.24
N VAL A 84 -1.74 12.72 1.71
CA VAL A 84 -3.12 12.34 1.33
C VAL A 84 -3.54 13.05 0.04
N GLU A 85 -3.07 14.27 -0.22
CA GLU A 85 -3.38 15.06 -1.42
C GLU A 85 -2.75 14.50 -2.71
N ARG A 86 -1.89 13.49 -2.60
CA ARG A 86 -1.13 12.90 -3.71
C ARG A 86 -1.82 11.70 -4.34
#